data_AF-A0A524AX17-F1
#
_entry.id   AF-A0A524AX17-F1
#
_cell.length_a   1.000
_cell.length_b   1.000
_cell.length_c   1.000
_cell.angle_alpha   90.00
_cell.angle_beta   90.00
_cell.angle_gamma   90.00
#
_symmetry.space_group_name_H-M   'P 1'
#
loop_
_entity.id
_entity.type
_entity.pdbx_description
1 polymer ?
#
loop_
_entity_poly.entity_id
_entity_poly.type
_entity_poly.pdbx_seq_one_letter_code
_entity_poly.pdbx_strand_id
1 'polypeptide(L)'
;MKRFRKNSGYLIAFRLKKRLKAKERVRFCQTLYGYLDRSQYGNYYYQREGFLKGIPYLSPIRGVLIVSSEARERVLSFLKGKVAMYVREIILKPEDLKALAKSLDLNRKELKKINKELLK
;
A
#
# COMPACT_ATOMS: atom_id res chain seq x y z
N MET A 1 -20.91 17.57 17.71
CA MET A 1 -20.00 16.43 17.43
C MET A 1 -19.75 16.29 15.92
N LYS A 2 -18.70 16.92 15.37
CA LYS A 2 -18.35 16.86 13.92
C LYS A 2 -16.83 16.99 13.68
N ARG A 3 -15.98 16.11 14.25
CA ARG A 3 -14.51 16.21 14.09
C ARG A 3 -13.79 14.95 13.58
N PHE A 4 -14.50 13.84 13.33
CA PHE A 4 -13.87 12.55 12.97
C PHE A 4 -13.55 12.34 11.48
N ARG A 5 -14.03 13.22 10.58
CA ARG A 5 -13.87 13.01 9.12
C ARG A 5 -12.46 13.23 8.57
N LYS A 6 -11.52 13.80 9.34
CA LYS A 6 -10.20 14.19 8.78
C LYS A 6 -9.16 13.06 8.77
N ASN A 7 -9.39 11.96 9.51
CA ASN A 7 -8.43 10.86 9.68
C ASN A 7 -9.03 9.49 9.31
N SER A 8 -9.98 9.42 8.37
CA SER A 8 -10.53 8.13 7.94
C SER A 8 -9.60 7.43 6.95
N GLY A 9 -9.39 6.14 7.16
CA GLY A 9 -8.66 5.25 6.26
C GLY A 9 -9.44 3.96 6.03
N TYR A 10 -8.89 3.07 5.22
CA TYR A 10 -9.52 1.79 4.89
C TYR A 10 -8.56 0.65 5.15
N LEU A 11 -9.00 -0.30 5.96
CA LEU A 11 -8.39 -1.61 6.10
C LEU A 11 -8.97 -2.53 5.03
N ILE A 12 -8.10 -3.07 4.19
CA ILE A 12 -8.40 -3.97 3.09
C ILE A 12 -7.66 -5.27 3.36
N ALA A 13 -8.36 -6.26 3.89
CA ALA A 13 -7.84 -7.62 4.01
C ALA A 13 -8.19 -8.40 2.74
N PHE A 14 -7.24 -9.10 2.16
CA PHE A 14 -7.45 -9.88 0.94
C PHE A 14 -6.73 -11.23 0.98
N ARG A 15 -7.32 -12.20 0.30
CA ARG A 15 -6.70 -13.50 0.03
C ARG A 15 -6.81 -13.86 -1.44
N LEU A 16 -5.76 -14.48 -1.96
CA LEU A 16 -5.77 -15.08 -3.29
C LEU A 16 -6.69 -16.30 -3.30
N LYS A 17 -7.42 -16.49 -4.41
CA LYS A 17 -8.31 -17.64 -4.59
C LYS A 17 -7.46 -18.93 -4.58
N LYS A 18 -7.88 -19.95 -3.83
CA LYS A 18 -7.14 -21.23 -3.71
C LYS A 18 -6.87 -21.91 -5.05
N ARG A 19 -7.77 -21.72 -6.03
CA ARG A 19 -7.66 -22.27 -7.39
C ARG A 19 -6.54 -21.67 -8.25
N LEU A 20 -5.87 -20.61 -7.79
CA LEU A 20 -4.78 -19.98 -8.54
C LEU A 20 -3.51 -20.84 -8.47
N LYS A 21 -2.91 -21.09 -9.63
CA LYS A 21 -1.63 -21.80 -9.77
C LYS A 21 -0.52 -20.98 -9.11
N ALA A 22 0.55 -21.64 -8.65
CA ALA A 22 1.66 -20.99 -7.97
C ALA A 22 2.25 -19.81 -8.77
N LYS A 23 2.43 -20.00 -10.08
CA LYS A 23 2.90 -18.94 -11.01
C LYS A 23 1.98 -17.72 -11.03
N GLU A 24 0.67 -17.91 -10.99
CA GLU A 24 -0.31 -16.81 -11.00
C GLU A 24 -0.29 -16.04 -9.67
N ARG A 25 -0.12 -16.76 -8.56
CA ARG A 25 0.03 -16.13 -7.23
C ARG A 25 1.29 -15.27 -7.16
N VAL A 26 2.41 -15.80 -7.65
CA VAL A 26 3.69 -15.06 -7.72
C VAL A 26 3.51 -13.83 -8.61
N ARG A 27 2.96 -14.00 -9.82
CA ARG A 27 2.72 -12.89 -10.75
C ARG A 27 1.83 -11.81 -10.12
N PHE A 28 0.76 -12.20 -9.41
CA PHE A 28 -0.08 -11.23 -8.70
C PHE A 28 0.72 -10.44 -7.65
N CYS A 29 1.51 -11.12 -6.81
CA CYS A 29 2.33 -10.45 -5.80
C CYS A 29 3.36 -9.51 -6.45
N GLN A 30 4.00 -9.94 -7.53
CA GLN A 30 4.95 -9.13 -8.31
C GLN A 30 4.27 -7.89 -8.91
N THR A 31 3.06 -8.02 -9.46
CA THR A 31 2.31 -6.87 -10.00
C THR A 31 1.83 -5.93 -8.89
N LEU A 32 1.47 -6.45 -7.71
CA LEU A 32 0.99 -5.63 -6.60
C LEU A 32 2.12 -4.87 -5.91
N TYR A 33 3.18 -5.57 -5.49
CA TYR A 33 4.25 -5.03 -4.66
C TYR A 33 5.51 -4.63 -5.45
N GLY A 34 5.66 -5.14 -6.67
CA GLY A 34 6.91 -5.06 -7.42
C GLY A 34 7.81 -6.25 -7.14
N TYR A 35 8.96 -6.29 -7.82
CA TYR A 35 9.98 -7.32 -7.61
C TYR A 35 11.34 -6.88 -8.08
N LEU A 36 12.39 -7.54 -7.57
CA LEU A 36 13.74 -7.40 -8.08
C LEU A 36 13.96 -8.41 -9.20
N ASP A 37 14.23 -7.90 -10.38
CA ASP A 37 14.62 -8.67 -11.55
C ASP A 37 16.15 -8.81 -11.56
N ARG A 38 16.66 -10.01 -11.88
CA ARG A 38 18.09 -10.32 -11.85
C ARG A 38 18.55 -10.73 -13.24
N SER A 39 19.61 -10.10 -13.73
CA SER A 39 20.25 -10.43 -15.01
C SER A 39 21.72 -10.76 -14.81
N GLN A 40 22.32 -11.43 -15.80
CA GLN A 40 23.72 -11.86 -15.83
C GLN A 40 24.19 -12.53 -14.53
N TYR A 41 23.60 -13.68 -14.20
CA TYR A 41 23.95 -14.45 -12.98
C TYR A 41 23.84 -13.66 -11.66
N GLY A 42 23.05 -12.58 -11.63
CA GLY A 42 22.87 -11.74 -10.44
C GLY A 42 23.82 -10.54 -10.38
N ASN A 43 24.54 -10.22 -11.46
CA ASN A 43 25.39 -9.03 -11.53
C ASN A 43 24.59 -7.74 -11.74
N TYR A 44 23.37 -7.83 -12.29
CA TYR A 44 22.50 -6.67 -12.48
C TYR A 44 21.14 -6.88 -11.81
N TYR A 45 20.68 -5.82 -11.14
CA TYR A 45 19.40 -5.77 -10.44
C TYR A 45 18.55 -4.66 -11.03
N TYR A 46 17.33 -5.00 -11.46
CA TYR A 46 16.35 -4.01 -11.91
C TYR A 46 15.13 -4.07 -10.99
N GLN A 47 14.83 -2.96 -10.31
CA GLN A 47 13.62 -2.87 -9.51
C GLN A 47 12.42 -2.64 -10.41
N ARG A 48 11.55 -3.66 -10.53
CA ARG A 48 10.28 -3.57 -11.24
C ARG A 48 9.23 -3.03 -10.28
N GLU A 49 8.67 -1.89 -10.64
CA GLU A 49 7.67 -1.21 -9.83
C GLU A 49 6.36 -2.00 -9.77
N GLY A 50 5.81 -2.15 -8.57
CA GLY A 50 4.46 -2.67 -8.39
C GLY A 50 3.43 -1.55 -8.42
N PHE A 51 2.17 -1.95 -8.54
CA PHE A 51 1.02 -1.05 -8.44
C PHE A 51 1.06 -0.15 -7.19
N LEU A 52 1.58 -0.65 -6.06
CA LEU A 52 1.64 0.10 -4.81
C LEU A 52 2.78 1.13 -4.72
N LYS A 53 3.73 1.19 -5.67
CA LYS A 53 4.89 2.11 -5.55
C LYS A 53 4.47 3.59 -5.40
N GLY A 54 3.42 4.01 -6.10
CA GLY A 54 2.90 5.39 -6.04
C GLY A 54 1.69 5.57 -5.13
N ILE A 55 1.40 4.61 -4.25
CA ILE A 55 0.22 4.63 -3.39
C ILE A 55 0.69 4.46 -1.95
N PRO A 56 0.48 5.44 -1.05
CA PRO A 56 0.83 5.26 0.34
C PRO A 56 -0.02 4.15 0.96
N TYR A 57 0.64 3.16 1.57
CA TYR A 57 -0.01 2.03 2.20
C TYR A 57 0.79 1.54 3.42
N LEU A 58 0.08 0.94 4.37
CA LEU A 58 0.66 0.11 5.42
C LEU A 58 0.27 -1.33 5.19
N SER A 59 1.17 -2.25 5.53
CA SER A 59 0.90 -3.68 5.47
C SER A 59 1.27 -4.32 6.80
N PRO A 60 0.41 -4.22 7.84
CA PRO A 60 0.72 -4.72 9.17
C PRO A 60 1.00 -6.24 9.16
N ILE A 61 0.29 -6.97 8.30
CA ILE A 61 0.54 -8.39 8.01
C ILE A 61 0.35 -8.64 6.51
N ARG A 62 0.81 -9.80 6.04
CA ARG A 62 0.62 -10.21 4.64
C ARG A 62 -0.86 -10.29 4.29
N GLY A 63 -1.24 -9.69 3.16
CA GLY A 63 -2.62 -9.70 2.69
C GLY A 63 -3.53 -8.68 3.40
N VAL A 64 -2.97 -7.76 4.20
CA VAL A 64 -3.72 -6.63 4.75
C VAL A 64 -3.07 -5.34 4.27
N LEU A 65 -3.86 -4.44 3.71
CA LEU A 65 -3.45 -3.09 3.34
C LEU A 65 -4.28 -2.10 4.15
N ILE A 66 -3.61 -1.10 4.71
CA ILE A 66 -4.26 0.09 5.23
C ILE A 66 -3.89 1.23 4.29
N VAL A 67 -4.90 1.92 3.77
CA VAL A 67 -4.73 3.01 2.79
C VAL A 67 -5.57 4.21 3.18
N SER A 68 -5.18 5.38 2.66
CA SER A 68 -5.96 6.60 2.83
C SER A 68 -7.29 6.52 2.08
N SER A 69 -8.22 7.39 2.43
CA SER A 69 -9.53 7.47 1.76
C SER A 69 -9.39 7.80 0.27
N GLU A 70 -8.40 8.61 -0.13
CA GLU A 70 -8.15 8.99 -1.52
C GLU A 70 -7.61 7.81 -2.36
N ALA A 71 -6.82 6.93 -1.75
CA ALA A 71 -6.23 5.77 -2.43
C ALA A 71 -7.20 4.58 -2.54
N ARG A 72 -8.28 4.57 -1.75
CA ARG A 72 -9.22 3.44 -1.62
C ARG A 72 -9.70 2.92 -2.98
N GLU A 73 -10.28 3.77 -3.80
CA GLU A 73 -10.95 3.33 -5.04
C GLU A 73 -9.97 2.72 -6.04
N ARG A 74 -8.77 3.31 -6.14
CA ARG A 74 -7.68 2.77 -6.99
C ARG A 74 -7.29 1.37 -6.54
N VAL A 75 -7.09 1.17 -5.24
CA VAL A 75 -6.69 -0.13 -4.67
C VAL A 75 -7.80 -1.17 -4.81
N LEU A 76 -9.05 -0.81 -4.50
CA LEU A 76 -10.18 -1.72 -4.66
C LEU A 76 -10.38 -2.12 -6.12
N SER A 77 -10.25 -1.19 -7.05
CA SER A 77 -10.35 -1.46 -8.49
C SER A 77 -9.25 -2.41 -8.96
N PHE A 78 -8.01 -2.24 -8.47
CA PHE A 78 -6.91 -3.14 -8.80
C PHE A 78 -7.16 -4.57 -8.28
N LEU A 79 -7.72 -4.71 -7.07
CA LEU A 79 -7.98 -5.99 -6.41
C LEU A 79 -9.25 -6.70 -6.92
N LYS A 80 -10.23 -5.94 -7.44
CA LYS A 80 -11.53 -6.43 -7.91
C LYS A 80 -11.35 -7.60 -8.89
N GLY A 81 -12.12 -8.67 -8.66
CA GLY A 81 -12.11 -9.88 -9.50
C GLY A 81 -10.92 -10.83 -9.29
N LYS A 82 -9.75 -10.31 -8.85
CA LYS A 82 -8.51 -11.08 -8.66
C LYS A 82 -8.44 -11.80 -7.32
N VAL A 83 -8.94 -11.17 -6.25
CA VAL A 83 -8.86 -11.67 -4.87
C VAL A 83 -10.24 -11.73 -4.21
N ALA A 84 -10.36 -12.49 -3.13
CA ALA A 84 -11.43 -12.30 -2.16
C ALA A 84 -10.98 -11.23 -1.16
N MET A 85 -11.83 -10.23 -0.88
CA MET A 85 -11.46 -9.09 -0.04
C MET A 85 -12.54 -8.75 0.97
N TYR A 86 -12.10 -8.23 2.12
CA TYR A 86 -12.90 -7.64 3.18
C TYR A 86 -12.41 -6.21 3.39
N VAL A 87 -13.34 -5.25 3.43
CA VAL A 87 -13.03 -3.82 3.46
C VAL A 87 -13.76 -3.19 4.63
N ARG A 88 -13.03 -2.45 5.47
CA ARG A 88 -13.58 -1.68 6.57
C ARG A 88 -12.99 -0.28 6.60
N GLU A 89 -13.85 0.70 6.82
CA GLU A 89 -13.40 2.03 7.22
C GLU A 89 -12.85 1.97 8.65
N ILE A 90 -11.72 2.64 8.88
CA ILE A 90 -11.02 2.73 10.16
C ILE A 90 -10.61 4.17 10.44
N ILE A 91 -10.34 4.49 11.70
CA ILE A 91 -9.76 5.78 12.10
C ILE A 91 -8.25 5.60 12.17
N LEU A 92 -7.52 6.41 11.41
CA LEU A 92 -6.06 6.43 11.38
C LEU A 92 -5.54 7.24 12.57
N LYS A 93 -4.64 6.63 13.34
CA LYS A 93 -3.90 7.31 14.39
C LYS A 93 -2.78 8.16 13.77
N PRO A 94 -2.23 9.14 14.50
CA PRO A 94 -1.10 9.95 14.01
C PRO A 94 0.10 9.12 13.56
N GLU A 95 0.35 7.98 14.20
CA GLU A 95 1.42 7.04 13.84
C GLU A 95 1.18 6.41 12.46
N ASP A 96 -0.07 6.04 12.16
CA ASP A 96 -0.46 5.46 10.88
C ASP A 96 -0.26 6.48 9.75
N LEU A 97 -0.65 7.74 9.98
CA LEU A 97 -0.47 8.83 9.02
C LEU A 97 1.02 9.08 8.71
N LYS A 98 1.88 9.08 9.74
CA LYS A 98 3.33 9.20 9.55
C LYS A 98 3.90 8.04 8.74
N ALA A 99 3.46 6.81 9.04
CA ALA A 99 3.91 5.64 8.34
C ALA A 99 3.43 5.61 6.88
N LEU A 100 2.20 6.05 6.60
CA LEU A 100 1.66 6.23 5.25
C LEU A 100 2.48 7.27 4.46
N ALA A 101 2.78 8.43 5.05
CA ALA A 101 3.61 9.44 4.41
C ALA A 101 5.03 8.91 4.09
N LYS A 102 5.59 8.06 4.95
CA LYS A 102 6.89 7.41 4.72
C LYS A 102 6.84 6.37 3.59
N SER A 103 5.72 5.64 3.44
CA SER A 103 5.57 4.59 2.41
C SER A 103 5.59 5.09 0.97
N LEU A 104 5.39 6.39 0.75
CA LEU A 104 5.46 7.08 -0.54
C LEU A 104 6.90 7.43 -0.99
N ASP A 105 7.93 7.04 -0.22
CA ASP A 105 9.32 7.45 -0.44
C ASP A 105 9.49 8.98 -0.50
N LEU A 106 8.82 9.71 0.41
CA LEU A 106 9.12 11.13 0.60
C LEU A 106 10.56 11.30 1.10
N ASN A 107 11.29 12.17 0.42
CA ASN A 107 12.68 12.47 0.74
C ASN A 107 12.77 13.09 2.14
N ARG A 108 13.90 12.95 2.86
CA ARG A 108 14.08 13.51 4.23
C ARG A 108 13.72 14.99 4.35
N LYS A 109 13.79 15.76 3.25
CA LYS A 109 13.38 17.17 3.16
C LYS A 109 11.85 17.38 3.22
N GLU A 110 11.07 16.52 2.57
CA GLU A 110 9.61 16.62 2.52
C GLU A 110 8.98 16.23 3.86
N LEU A 111 9.50 15.20 4.53
CA LEU A 111 9.10 14.82 5.89
C LEU A 111 9.34 15.95 6.91
N LYS A 112 10.44 16.72 6.77
CA LYS A 112 10.71 17.88 7.63
C LYS A 112 9.73 19.04 7.38
N LYS A 113 9.25 19.22 6.15
CA LYS A 113 8.28 20.26 5.79
C LYS A 113 6.89 19.95 6.36
N ILE A 114 6.43 18.70 6.21
CA ILE A 114 5.15 18.24 6.76
C ILE A 114 5.13 18.34 8.30
N ASN A 115 6.20 17.92 8.98
CA ASN A 115 6.29 18.05 10.44
C ASN A 115 6.24 19.52 10.92
N LYS A 116 6.78 20.46 10.15
CA LYS A 116 6.73 21.90 10.46
C LYS A 116 5.35 22.52 10.24
N GLU A 117 4.56 21.98 9.31
CA GLU A 117 3.18 22.39 9.07
C GLU A 117 2.19 21.80 10.08
N LEU A 118 2.45 20.59 10.60
CA LEU A 118 1.61 19.93 11.62
C LEU A 118 1.85 20.45 13.06
N LEU A 119 2.92 21.20 13.30
CA LEU A 119 3.30 21.79 14.60
C LEU A 119 3.01 23.30 14.69
N LYS A 120 2.25 23.85 13.73
CA LYS A 120 1.64 25.18 13.80
C LYS A 120 0.14 25.06 14.04
#